data_AF-A0A3B8VE12-F1
#
_entry.id   AF-A0A3B8VE12-F1
#
_cell.length_a   1.000
_cell.length_b   1.000
_cell.length_c   1.000
_cell.angle_alpha   90.00
_cell.angle_beta   90.00
_cell.angle_gamma   90.00
#
_symmetry.space_group_name_H-M   'P 1'
#
loop_
_entity.id
_entity.type
_entity.pdbx_description
1 polymer ?
#
loop_
_entity_poly.entity_id
_entity_poly.type
_entity_poly.pdbx_seq_one_letter_code
_entity_poly.pdbx_strand_id
1 'polypeptide(L)'
;MINFCIDNLEEIKSLLIKLNSETYNYRSGMLDHGTIGQHCRHVIECYECLIDGNKGQIVDYDLRKRCKMTETDQFVAINKIDSIITELLLMLEDKDLSVKVNFSSIDFNSSHTKSTLHR
;
A
#
# COMPACT_ATOMS: atom_id res chain seq x y z
N MET A 1 -8.36 13.60 3.87
CA MET A 1 -7.47 12.68 3.13
C MET A 1 -7.91 11.22 3.25
N ILE A 2 -8.32 10.71 4.42
CA ILE A 2 -8.70 9.29 4.60
C ILE A 2 -9.83 8.87 3.64
N ASN A 3 -10.88 9.67 3.50
CA ASN A 3 -11.98 9.34 2.58
C ASN A 3 -11.50 9.19 1.13
N PHE A 4 -10.57 10.06 0.69
CA PHE A 4 -9.98 9.94 -0.65
C PHE A 4 -9.15 8.65 -0.82
N CYS A 5 -8.45 8.22 0.22
CA CYS A 5 -7.75 6.93 0.22
C CYS A 5 -8.75 5.77 0.10
N ILE A 6 -9.87 5.82 0.83
CA ILE A 6 -10.92 4.80 0.77
C ILE A 6 -11.55 4.77 -0.62
N ASP A 7 -11.91 5.93 -1.19
CA ASP A 7 -12.50 6.02 -2.53
C ASP A 7 -11.55 5.44 -3.59
N ASN A 8 -10.26 5.77 -3.52
CA ASN A 8 -9.23 5.22 -4.42
C ASN A 8 -9.11 3.69 -4.30
N LEU A 9 -9.13 3.17 -3.07
CA LEU A 9 -9.07 1.73 -2.81
C LEU A 9 -10.32 1.00 -3.32
N GLU A 10 -11.52 1.59 -3.18
CA GLU A 10 -12.75 1.05 -3.75
C GLU A 10 -12.74 1.07 -5.29
N GLU A 11 -12.18 2.10 -5.92
CA GLU A 11 -11.99 2.13 -7.37
C GLU A 11 -11.05 1.02 -7.85
N ILE A 12 -9.91 0.82 -7.17
CA ILE A 12 -8.99 -0.29 -7.46
C ILE A 12 -9.72 -1.62 -7.29
N LYS A 13 -10.43 -1.83 -6.20
CA LYS A 13 -11.21 -3.05 -5.96
C LYS A 13 -12.25 -3.30 -7.05
N SER A 14 -13.00 -2.27 -7.45
CA SER A 14 -13.98 -2.34 -8.53
C SER A 14 -13.38 -2.72 -9.88
N LEU A 15 -12.16 -2.25 -10.16
CA LEU A 15 -11.38 -2.70 -11.31
C LEU A 15 -11.02 -4.19 -11.17
N LEU A 16 -10.42 -4.60 -10.05
CA LEU A 16 -9.96 -5.98 -9.84
C LEU A 16 -11.08 -7.02 -9.94
N ILE A 17 -12.28 -6.69 -9.46
CA ILE A 17 -13.45 -7.59 -9.56
C ILE A 17 -13.81 -7.92 -11.03
N LYS A 18 -13.54 -7.00 -11.96
CA LYS A 18 -13.86 -7.17 -13.39
C LYS A 18 -12.78 -7.92 -14.17
N LEU A 19 -11.61 -8.12 -13.57
CA LEU A 19 -10.51 -8.81 -14.22
C LEU A 19 -10.66 -10.33 -14.07
N ASN A 20 -10.04 -11.05 -15.00
CA ASN A 20 -9.77 -12.47 -14.84
C ASN A 20 -8.29 -12.67 -14.47
N SER A 21 -7.97 -13.87 -14.01
CA SER A 21 -6.61 -14.22 -13.56
C SER A 21 -5.55 -13.96 -14.65
N GLU A 22 -5.87 -14.24 -15.92
CA GLU A 22 -4.94 -14.02 -17.03
C GLU A 22 -4.60 -12.54 -17.21
N THR A 23 -5.60 -11.67 -17.22
CA THR A 23 -5.42 -10.21 -17.36
C THR A 23 -4.68 -9.63 -16.15
N TYR A 24 -5.02 -10.08 -14.94
CA TYR A 24 -4.36 -9.61 -13.71
C TYR A 24 -2.86 -9.92 -13.70
N ASN A 25 -2.49 -11.10 -14.21
CA ASN A 25 -1.12 -11.59 -14.30
C ASN A 25 -0.42 -11.25 -15.62
N TYR A 26 -1.09 -10.57 -16.55
CA TYR A 26 -0.53 -10.27 -17.86
C TYR A 26 0.62 -9.26 -17.75
N ARG A 27 1.78 -9.61 -18.35
CA ARG A 27 2.91 -8.69 -18.46
C ARG A 27 2.66 -7.72 -19.61
N SER A 28 2.43 -6.46 -19.25
CA SER A 28 2.15 -5.41 -20.23
C SER A 28 3.41 -4.58 -20.52
N GLY A 29 3.69 -4.35 -21.79
CA GLY A 29 4.72 -3.39 -22.20
C GLY A 29 4.40 -1.95 -21.78
N MET A 30 3.12 -1.64 -21.52
CA MET A 30 2.70 -0.31 -21.03
C MET A 30 2.96 -0.12 -19.54
N LEU A 31 3.28 -1.19 -18.81
CA LEU A 31 3.55 -1.21 -17.38
C LEU A 31 5.02 -1.52 -17.10
N ASP A 32 5.94 -1.08 -17.98
CA ASP A 32 7.38 -1.41 -17.91
C ASP A 32 7.64 -2.91 -17.74
N HIS A 33 6.91 -3.74 -18.49
CA HIS A 33 6.94 -5.22 -18.42
C HIS A 33 6.44 -5.81 -17.09
N GLY A 34 5.80 -4.99 -16.26
CA GLY A 34 5.08 -5.38 -15.06
C GLY A 34 3.66 -5.89 -15.32
N THR A 35 3.00 -6.34 -14.26
CA THR A 35 1.60 -6.79 -14.27
C THR A 35 0.72 -5.88 -13.44
N ILE A 36 -0.60 -5.93 -13.66
CA ILE A 36 -1.57 -5.22 -12.80
C ILE A 36 -1.37 -5.65 -11.34
N GLY A 37 -1.22 -6.96 -11.10
CA GLY A 37 -0.99 -7.46 -9.75
C GLY A 37 0.30 -6.96 -9.09
N GLN A 38 1.37 -6.73 -9.85
CA GLN A 38 2.60 -6.11 -9.32
C GLN A 38 2.38 -4.67 -8.84
N HIS A 39 1.61 -3.88 -9.61
CA HIS A 39 1.26 -2.52 -9.20
C HIS A 39 0.29 -2.51 -8.01
N CYS A 40 -0.74 -3.35 -8.04
CA CYS A 40 -1.68 -3.47 -6.93
C CYS A 40 -0.97 -3.89 -5.63
N ARG A 41 -0.07 -4.87 -5.69
CA ARG A 41 0.76 -5.25 -4.54
C ARG A 41 1.56 -4.07 -4.00
N HIS A 42 2.17 -3.25 -4.86
CA HIS A 42 2.93 -2.08 -4.43
C HIS A 42 2.04 -1.11 -3.63
N VAL A 43 0.86 -0.78 -4.15
CA VAL A 43 -0.09 0.14 -3.49
C VAL A 43 -0.57 -0.43 -2.16
N ILE A 44 -1.02 -1.69 -2.15
CA ILE A 44 -1.54 -2.37 -0.96
C ILE A 44 -0.47 -2.43 0.15
N GLU A 45 0.77 -2.79 -0.18
CA GLU A 45 1.85 -2.87 0.81
C GLU A 45 2.23 -1.51 1.39
N CYS A 46 2.05 -0.41 0.66
CA CYS A 46 2.24 0.93 1.21
C CYS A 46 1.21 1.24 2.30
N TYR A 47 -0.06 0.87 2.10
CA TYR A 47 -1.09 1.01 3.14
C TYR A 47 -0.85 0.09 4.32
N GLU A 48 -0.41 -1.16 4.10
CA GLU A 48 -0.05 -2.08 5.18
C GLU A 48 1.09 -1.50 6.05
N CYS A 49 2.15 -0.95 5.41
CA CYS A 49 3.23 -0.24 6.12
C CYS A 49 2.72 0.98 6.91
N LEU A 50 1.79 1.74 6.34
CA LEU A 50 1.20 2.90 7.01
C LEU A 50 0.40 2.48 8.26
N ILE A 51 -0.43 1.45 8.14
CA ILE A 51 -1.25 0.91 9.24
C ILE A 51 -0.35 0.30 10.33
N ASP A 52 0.68 -0.47 9.94
CA ASP A 52 1.65 -1.02 10.88
C ASP A 52 2.42 0.12 11.59
N GLY A 53 2.83 1.15 10.85
CA GLY A 53 3.52 2.32 11.40
C GLY A 53 2.64 3.20 12.29
N ASN A 54 1.32 3.24 12.07
CA ASN A 54 0.37 3.94 12.94
C ASN A 54 0.35 3.38 14.38
N LYS A 55 0.70 2.09 14.55
CA LYS A 55 0.81 1.45 15.88
C LYS A 55 2.08 1.88 16.62
N GLY A 56 3.15 2.23 15.89
CA GLY A 56 4.46 2.58 16.44
C GLY A 56 4.94 4.01 16.18
N GLN A 57 4.10 4.86 15.58
CA GLN A 57 4.40 6.21 15.09
C GLN A 57 5.54 6.33 14.06
N ILE A 58 6.10 5.20 13.59
CA ILE A 58 7.17 5.16 12.60
C ILE A 58 6.74 4.27 11.44
N VAL A 59 6.69 4.84 10.24
CA VAL A 59 6.45 4.13 8.99
C VAL A 59 7.79 3.84 8.31
N ASP A 60 8.06 2.58 7.97
CA ASP A 60 9.25 2.15 7.23
C ASP A 60 8.82 1.34 6.00
N TYR A 61 8.86 1.98 4.83
CA TYR A 61 8.43 1.38 3.57
C TYR A 61 9.43 0.37 3.01
N ASP A 62 10.69 0.38 3.48
CA ASP A 62 11.68 -0.60 3.07
C ASP A 62 11.41 -1.97 3.71
N LEU A 63 10.73 -1.99 4.86
CA LEU A 63 10.36 -3.20 5.60
C LEU A 63 9.03 -3.82 5.17
N ARG A 64 8.46 -3.41 4.03
CA ARG A 64 7.25 -4.03 3.49
C ARG A 64 7.40 -5.55 3.31
N LYS A 65 6.39 -6.30 3.74
CA LYS A 65 6.44 -7.78 3.87
C LYS A 65 6.41 -8.55 2.54
N ARG A 66 6.30 -7.87 1.39
CA ARG A 66 6.31 -8.43 0.02
C ARG A 66 5.50 -9.71 -0.13
N CYS A 67 4.18 -9.59 -0.20
CA CYS A 67 3.28 -10.74 -0.32
C CYS A 67 3.08 -11.14 -1.79
N LYS A 68 3.77 -12.18 -2.25
CA LYS A 68 3.67 -12.66 -3.65
C LYS A 68 2.25 -13.08 -4.05
N MET A 69 1.46 -13.60 -3.10
CA MET A 69 0.07 -13.97 -3.37
C MET A 69 -0.78 -12.77 -3.80
N THR A 70 -0.55 -11.60 -3.22
CA THR A 70 -1.22 -10.36 -3.63
C THR A 70 -0.91 -10.00 -5.08
N GLU A 71 0.29 -10.33 -5.57
CA GLU A 71 0.70 -10.07 -6.95
C GLU A 71 0.07 -11.04 -7.96
N THR A 72 -0.25 -12.27 -7.55
CA THR A 72 -0.73 -13.30 -8.50
C THR A 72 -2.22 -13.63 -8.39
N ASP A 73 -2.85 -13.28 -7.27
CA ASP A 73 -4.25 -13.57 -6.99
C ASP A 73 -5.02 -12.27 -6.67
N GLN A 74 -5.89 -11.88 -7.60
CA GLN A 74 -6.70 -10.66 -7.47
C GLN A 74 -7.67 -10.73 -6.28
N PHE A 75 -8.12 -11.92 -5.86
CA PHE A 75 -9.01 -12.06 -4.71
C PHE A 75 -8.26 -11.85 -3.40
N VAL A 76 -6.99 -12.28 -3.33
CA VAL A 76 -6.12 -11.94 -2.19
C VAL A 76 -5.90 -10.44 -2.11
N ALA A 77 -5.69 -9.76 -3.25
CA ALA A 77 -5.58 -8.31 -3.29
C ALA A 77 -6.87 -7.60 -2.83
N ILE A 78 -8.03 -8.05 -3.30
CA ILE A 78 -9.35 -7.53 -2.89
C ILE A 78 -9.55 -7.67 -1.38
N ASN A 79 -9.28 -8.85 -0.81
CA ASN A 79 -9.44 -9.09 0.63
C ASN A 79 -8.52 -8.19 1.48
N LYS A 80 -7.31 -7.93 1.00
CA LYS A 80 -6.40 -6.98 1.64
C LYS A 80 -6.91 -5.55 1.56
N ILE A 81 -7.45 -5.14 0.41
CA ILE A 81 -8.08 -3.81 0.25
C ILE A 81 -9.22 -3.65 1.25
N ASP A 82 -10.11 -4.64 1.39
CA ASP A 82 -11.21 -4.61 2.35
C ASP A 82 -10.72 -4.47 3.80
N SER A 83 -9.64 -5.19 4.13
CA SER A 83 -8.99 -5.09 5.44
C SER A 83 -8.42 -3.70 5.69
N ILE A 84 -7.75 -3.11 4.69
CA ILE A 84 -7.18 -1.76 4.76
C ILE A 84 -8.29 -0.71 4.93
N ILE A 85 -9.37 -0.79 4.15
CA ILE A 85 -10.51 0.13 4.27
C ILE A 85 -11.10 0.06 5.68
N THR A 86 -11.27 -1.15 6.22
CA THR A 86 -11.76 -1.35 7.59
C THR A 86 -10.84 -0.69 8.61
N GLU A 87 -9.53 -0.88 8.52
CA GLU A 87 -8.55 -0.24 9.41
C GLU A 87 -8.59 1.29 9.29
N LEU A 88 -8.68 1.84 8.08
CA LEU A 88 -8.77 3.28 7.84
C LEU A 88 -10.04 3.88 8.44
N LEU A 89 -11.18 3.20 8.35
CA LEU A 89 -12.44 3.63 8.96
C LEU A 89 -12.39 3.66 10.49
N LEU A 90 -11.55 2.82 11.10
CA LEU A 90 -11.33 2.78 12.55
C LEU A 90 -10.35 3.87 13.04
N MET A 91 -9.65 4.57 12.13
CA MET A 91 -8.78 5.69 12.49
C MET A 91 -9.62 6.95 12.72
N LEU A 92 -10.01 7.17 13.98
CA LEU A 92 -10.87 8.28 14.39
C LEU A 92 -10.13 9.61 14.62
N GLU A 93 -8.81 9.56 14.77
CA GLU A 93 -7.98 10.71 15.15
C GLU A 93 -6.79 10.85 14.20
N ASP A 94 -6.46 12.10 13.87
CA ASP A 94 -5.24 12.45 13.15
C ASP A 94 -4.04 12.15 14.06
N LYS A 95 -3.02 11.49 13.49
CA LYS A 95 -1.78 11.20 14.19
C LYS A 95 -0.59 11.64 13.35
N ASP A 96 0.36 12.30 14.03
CA ASP A 96 1.66 12.57 13.45
C ASP A 96 2.44 11.26 13.32
N LEU A 97 2.96 11.02 12.11
CA LEU A 97 3.76 9.83 11.80
C LEU A 97 5.15 10.28 11.32
N SER A 98 6.17 9.56 11.74
CA SER A 98 7.52 9.75 11.21
C SER A 98 7.80 8.70 10.15
N VAL A 99 8.26 9.12 8.96
CA VAL A 99 8.71 8.16 7.94
C VAL A 99 10.21 7.96 8.12
N LYS A 100 10.63 6.71 8.32
CA LYS A 100 12.03 6.33 8.31
C LYS A 100 12.49 6.21 6.86
N VAL A 101 13.57 6.91 6.53
CA VAL A 101 14.17 6.91 5.20
C VAL A 101 15.58 6.34 5.30
N ASN A 102 15.87 5.30 4.54
CA ASN A 102 17.22 4.76 4.42
C ASN A 102 17.86 5.32 3.13
N PHE A 103 18.74 6.32 3.26
CA PHE A 103 19.56 6.77 2.14
C PHE A 103 20.76 5.82 2.00
N SER A 104 20.81 5.05 0.92
CA SER A 104 21.94 4.18 0.59
C SER A 104 23.12 4.93 -0.04
N SER A 105 23.45 6.11 0.49
CA SER A 105 24.63 6.88 0.09
C SER A 105 25.29 7.44 1.35
N ILE A 106 26.25 6.67 1.88
CA ILE A 106 27.27 7.09 2.86
C ILE A 106 26.75 8.08 3.92
N ASP A 107 25.99 7.58 4.90
CA ASP A 107 26.02 8.03 6.29
C ASP A 107 25.08 7.15 7.13
N PHE A 108 25.62 6.53 8.19
CA PHE A 108 24.95 5.53 9.04
C PHE A 108 23.89 6.10 9.99
N ASN A 109 23.39 7.32 9.74
CA ASN A 109 22.32 7.91 10.55
C ASN A 109 20.99 7.79 9.81
N SER A 110 20.11 6.91 10.29
CA SER A 110 18.71 6.88 9.86
C SER A 110 18.07 8.23 10.14
N SER A 111 17.82 9.01 9.09
CA SER A 111 17.11 10.28 9.18
C SER A 111 15.60 10.04 9.15
N HIS A 112 14.87 10.62 10.11
CA HIS A 112 13.40 10.62 10.11
C HIS A 112 12.89 11.94 9.52
N THR A 113 11.86 11.87 8.69
CA THR A 113 11.11 13.07 8.24
C THR A 113 9.70 13.07 8.85
N LYS A 114 9.21 14.26 9.22
CA LYS A 114 7.84 14.42 9.74
C LYS A 114 6.84 14.27 8.60
N SER A 115 5.81 13.45 8.79
CA SER A 115 4.68 13.29 7.88
C SER A 115 3.38 13.46 8.67
N THR A 116 2.37 14.05 8.03
CA THR A 116 1.03 14.20 8.62
C THR A 116 0.00 13.48 7.74
N LEU A 117 -0.99 12.84 8.38
CA LEU A 117 -2.17 12.29 7.71
C LEU A 117 -3.37 13.10 8.20
N HIS A 118 -3.98 13.92 7.32
CA HIS A 118 -5.07 14.83 7.69
C HIS A 118 -6.44 14.28 7.26
N ARG A 119 -7.47 14.36 8.10
CA ARG A 119 -8.81 13.88 7.76
C ARG A 119 -9.46 14.55 6.55
#